data_AF-A0A2N2T502-F1
#
_entry.id   AF-A0A2N2T502-F1
#
_cell.length_a   1.000
_cell.length_b   1.000
_cell.length_c   1.000
_cell.angle_alpha   90.00
_cell.angle_beta   90.00
_cell.angle_gamma   90.00
#
_symmetry.space_group_name_H-M   'P 1'
#
loop_
_entity.id
_entity.type
_entity.pdbx_description
1 polymer ?
#
loop_
_entity_poly.entity_id
_entity_poly.type
_entity_poly.pdbx_seq_one_letter_code
_entity_poly.pdbx_strand_id
1 'polypeptide(L)'
;MSNLQELSQAVRLRRTDMGLTQTVLAKLSGLSRATVNQVEQGSIKDLSLTRASRLLGALGLGMAVEPPRTRKQAARAPAASALSLAAQMANVSFRNGISAEQLQDVICHTSVPMHLMPQVYTFLEEAPVSLLARVVEELHSDCAIERWQIWQNMRDLARSLKSSRALWV
;
A
#
# COMPACT_ATOMS: atom_id res chain seq x y z
N MET A 1 -2.35 4.93 -13.24
CA MET A 1 -1.18 5.78 -13.55
C MET A 1 -0.07 5.37 -12.61
N SER A 2 1.18 5.30 -13.08
CA SER A 2 2.33 5.02 -12.21
C SER A 2 2.65 6.24 -11.33
N ASN A 3 3.15 6.03 -10.12
CA ASN A 3 3.59 7.12 -9.22
C ASN A 3 4.58 8.07 -9.91
N LEU A 4 5.44 7.54 -10.80
CA LEU A 4 6.38 8.35 -11.57
C LEU A 4 5.66 9.27 -12.56
N GLN A 5 4.62 8.78 -13.25
CA GLN A 5 3.84 9.58 -14.20
C GLN A 5 3.09 10.71 -13.49
N GLU A 6 2.52 10.43 -12.32
CA GLU A 6 1.84 11.43 -11.48
C GLU A 6 2.82 12.52 -11.03
N LEU A 7 4.01 12.15 -10.56
CA LEU A 7 5.08 13.08 -10.23
C LEU A 7 5.48 13.93 -11.44
N SER A 8 5.76 13.31 -12.58
CA SER A 8 6.18 13.99 -13.82
C SER A 8 5.15 15.03 -14.26
N GLN A 9 3.87 14.65 -14.23
CA GLN A 9 2.77 15.54 -14.60
C GLN A 9 2.61 16.68 -13.62
N ALA A 10 2.63 16.40 -12.31
CA ALA A 10 2.49 17.42 -11.27
C ALA A 10 3.63 18.45 -11.33
N VAL A 11 4.88 18.00 -11.51
CA VAL A 11 6.06 18.88 -11.65
C VAL A 11 5.91 19.76 -12.89
N ARG A 12 5.59 19.17 -14.05
CA ARG A 12 5.47 19.91 -15.31
C ARG A 12 4.36 20.95 -15.24
N LEU A 13 3.16 20.55 -14.78
CA LEU A 13 1.99 21.41 -14.66
C LEU A 13 2.30 22.60 -13.74
N ARG A 14 2.77 22.34 -12.51
CA ARG A 14 3.03 23.40 -11.54
C ARG A 14 4.13 24.34 -12.02
N ARG A 15 5.19 23.81 -12.67
CA ARG A 15 6.24 24.64 -13.27
C ARG A 15 5.66 25.59 -14.33
N THR A 16 4.82 25.07 -15.24
CA THR A 16 4.23 25.89 -16.31
C THR A 16 3.25 26.92 -15.77
N ASP A 17 2.46 26.58 -14.76
CA ASP A 17 1.53 27.51 -14.11
C ASP A 17 2.26 28.69 -13.45
N MET A 18 3.45 28.43 -12.90
CA MET A 18 4.33 29.47 -12.33
C MET A 18 5.13 30.25 -13.40
N GLY A 19 5.01 29.91 -14.68
CA GLY A 19 5.76 30.56 -15.77
C GLY A 19 7.26 30.28 -15.77
N LEU A 20 7.72 29.25 -15.05
CA LEU A 20 9.15 28.96 -14.91
C LEU A 20 9.69 28.16 -16.10
N THR A 21 10.90 28.47 -16.56
CA THR A 21 11.64 27.56 -17.46
C THR A 21 12.23 26.40 -16.66
N GLN A 22 12.55 25.28 -17.33
CA GLN A 22 13.24 24.16 -16.68
C GLN A 22 14.59 24.57 -16.08
N THR A 23 15.30 25.52 -16.71
CA THR A 23 16.57 26.05 -16.22
C THR A 23 16.40 26.81 -14.91
N VAL A 24 15.34 27.62 -14.80
CA VAL A 24 15.04 28.35 -13.56
C VAL A 24 14.66 27.39 -12.44
N LEU A 25 13.80 26.41 -12.72
CA LEU A 25 13.42 25.38 -11.74
C LEU A 25 14.65 24.56 -11.27
N ALA A 26 15.55 24.21 -12.20
CA ALA A 26 16.79 23.53 -11.88
C ALA A 26 17.65 24.34 -10.89
N LYS A 27 17.79 25.65 -11.12
CA LYS A 27 18.51 26.55 -10.21
C LYS A 27 17.85 26.62 -8.83
N LEU A 28 16.51 26.76 -8.77
CA LEU A 28 15.76 26.85 -7.50
C LEU A 28 15.83 25.56 -6.68
N SER A 29 15.81 24.40 -7.34
CA SER A 29 15.85 23.09 -6.70
C SER A 29 17.27 22.58 -6.42
N GLY A 30 18.30 23.27 -6.92
CA GLY A 30 19.70 22.79 -6.86
C GLY A 30 19.91 21.50 -7.65
N LEU A 31 19.23 21.36 -8.79
CA LEU A 31 19.33 20.24 -9.72
C LEU A 31 19.91 20.70 -11.07
N SER A 32 20.30 19.74 -11.91
CA SER A 32 20.65 20.05 -13.29
C SER A 32 19.38 20.23 -14.14
N ARG A 33 19.45 21.06 -15.20
CA ARG A 33 18.36 21.17 -16.18
C ARG A 33 18.01 19.81 -16.80
N ALA A 34 19.03 18.98 -17.07
CA ALA A 34 18.84 17.65 -17.63
C ALA A 34 18.00 16.76 -16.69
N THR A 35 18.27 16.81 -15.38
CA THR A 35 17.49 16.11 -14.35
C THR A 35 16.03 16.56 -14.34
N VAL A 36 15.77 17.88 -14.34
CA VAL A 36 14.39 18.41 -14.39
C VAL A 36 13.67 17.93 -15.65
N ASN A 37 14.33 17.94 -16.80
CA ASN A 37 13.75 17.45 -18.05
C ASN A 37 13.41 15.95 -17.97
N GLN A 38 14.31 15.12 -17.45
CA GLN A 38 14.05 13.69 -17.26
C GLN A 38 12.89 13.42 -16.30
N VAL A 39 12.76 14.21 -15.23
CA VAL A 39 11.61 14.12 -14.32
C VAL A 39 10.32 14.46 -15.06
N GLU A 40 10.25 15.57 -15.79
CA GLU A 40 9.03 15.98 -16.52
C GLU A 40 8.64 15.00 -17.64
N GLN A 41 9.60 14.25 -18.18
CA GLN A 41 9.38 13.22 -19.21
C GLN A 41 9.07 11.84 -18.62
N GLY A 42 9.24 11.64 -17.30
CA GLY A 42 9.12 10.33 -16.66
C GLY A 42 10.21 9.34 -17.08
N SER A 43 11.35 9.83 -17.56
CA SER A 43 12.48 9.03 -18.05
C SER A 43 13.63 8.93 -17.04
N ILE A 44 13.52 9.62 -15.91
CA ILE A 44 14.53 9.54 -14.84
C ILE A 44 14.55 8.13 -14.24
N LYS A 45 15.75 7.54 -14.18
CA LYS A 45 15.95 6.22 -13.58
C LYS A 45 15.88 6.29 -12.07
N ASP A 46 16.63 7.24 -11.50
CA ASP A 46 16.76 7.41 -10.05
C ASP A 46 16.74 8.88 -9.67
N LEU A 47 15.97 9.19 -8.62
CA LEU A 47 15.96 10.49 -7.97
C LEU A 47 15.87 10.26 -6.46
N SER A 48 16.88 10.73 -5.71
CA SER A 48 16.84 10.58 -4.25
C SER A 48 15.67 11.36 -3.64
N LEU A 49 15.11 10.86 -2.54
CA LEU A 49 13.99 11.52 -1.84
C LEU A 49 14.31 12.97 -1.48
N THR A 50 15.55 13.27 -1.06
CA THR A 50 15.99 14.65 -0.78
C THR A 50 15.98 15.54 -2.02
N ARG A 51 16.34 15.00 -3.19
CA ARG A 51 16.29 15.75 -4.47
C ARG A 51 14.84 15.95 -4.93
N ALA A 52 14.02 14.92 -4.81
CA ALA A 52 12.59 15.00 -5.11
C ALA A 52 11.88 16.02 -4.21
N SER A 53 12.13 15.99 -2.90
CA SER A 53 11.57 16.92 -1.92
C SER A 53 11.98 18.37 -2.22
N ARG A 54 13.26 18.64 -2.52
CA ARG A 54 13.71 19.98 -2.93
C ARG A 54 13.06 20.46 -4.23
N LEU A 55 12.91 19.59 -5.22
CA LEU A 55 12.24 19.90 -6.48
C LEU A 55 10.77 20.26 -6.24
N LEU A 56 10.05 19.45 -5.46
CA LEU A 56 8.66 19.70 -5.12
C LEU A 56 8.50 20.97 -4.28
N GLY A 57 9.37 21.19 -3.29
CA GLY A 57 9.37 22.38 -2.45
C GLY A 57 9.57 23.67 -3.26
N ALA A 58 10.46 23.67 -4.26
CA ALA A 58 10.62 24.80 -5.18
C ALA A 58 9.36 25.14 -5.99
N LEU A 59 8.43 24.20 -6.10
CA LEU A 59 7.14 24.33 -6.77
C LEU A 59 5.95 24.52 -5.80
N GLY A 60 6.21 24.65 -4.50
CA GLY A 60 5.16 24.70 -3.47
C GLY A 60 4.38 23.39 -3.32
N LEU A 61 4.98 22.27 -3.72
CA LEU A 61 4.42 20.93 -3.58
C LEU A 61 5.10 20.19 -2.42
N GLY A 62 4.39 19.22 -1.84
CA GLY A 62 4.90 18.33 -0.80
C GLY A 62 4.87 16.87 -1.25
N MET A 63 5.57 16.01 -0.50
CA MET A 63 5.46 14.56 -0.61
C MET A 63 4.86 14.05 0.70
N ALA A 64 3.79 13.24 0.59
CA ALA A 64 3.17 12.59 1.72
C ALA A 64 3.40 11.08 1.65
N VAL A 65 3.58 10.46 2.81
CA VAL A 65 3.55 9.00 2.96
C VAL A 65 2.20 8.68 3.56
N GLU A 66 1.33 8.08 2.76
CA GLU A 66 -0.02 7.70 3.16
C GLU A 66 -0.13 6.18 3.22
N PRO A 67 -0.92 5.64 4.16
CA PRO A 67 -1.36 4.25 4.08
C PRO A 67 -2.02 3.97 2.72
N PRO A 68 -2.01 2.72 2.24
CA PRO A 68 -2.76 2.36 1.06
C PRO A 68 -4.23 2.78 1.21
N ARG A 69 -4.77 3.50 0.21
CA ARG A 69 -6.15 4.03 0.26
C ARG A 69 -7.13 2.91 0.64
N THR A 70 -7.77 3.04 1.79
CA THR A 70 -8.80 2.09 2.25
C THR A 70 -10.11 2.32 1.49
N ARG A 71 -11.02 1.33 1.51
CA ARG A 71 -12.33 1.37 0.83
C ARG A 71 -13.13 2.66 1.13
N LYS A 72 -12.98 3.21 2.34
CA LYS A 72 -13.62 4.48 2.76
C LYS A 72 -13.06 5.73 2.05
N GLN A 73 -11.82 5.69 1.57
CA GLN A 73 -11.14 6.83 0.90
C GLN A 73 -11.30 6.80 -0.63
N ALA A 74 -11.59 5.63 -1.21
CA ALA A 74 -11.72 5.43 -2.66
C ALA A 74 -13.20 5.46 -3.12
N ALA A 75 -13.97 6.46 -2.70
CA ALA A 75 -15.42 6.58 -2.95
C ALA A 75 -15.80 6.87 -4.43
N ARG A 76 -15.29 6.09 -5.39
CA ARG A 76 -15.75 6.16 -6.79
C ARG A 76 -15.67 4.87 -7.63
N ALA A 77 -15.37 3.70 -7.04
CA ALA A 77 -15.59 2.39 -7.65
C ALA A 77 -15.59 1.30 -6.57
N PRO A 78 -16.26 0.14 -6.74
CA PRO A 78 -16.13 -0.99 -5.82
C PRO A 78 -14.77 -1.65 -6.04
N ALA A 79 -13.70 -1.05 -5.55
CA ALA A 79 -12.45 -1.77 -5.40
C ALA A 79 -12.70 -2.91 -4.39
N ALA A 80 -12.43 -4.14 -4.80
CA ALA A 80 -12.45 -5.31 -3.93
C ALA A 80 -11.67 -5.00 -2.64
N SER A 81 -12.28 -5.26 -1.47
CA SER A 81 -11.69 -4.90 -0.18
C SER A 81 -10.41 -5.70 0.05
N ALA A 82 -9.52 -5.24 0.93
CA ALA A 82 -8.31 -5.98 1.24
C ALA A 82 -8.64 -7.37 1.81
N LEU A 83 -9.67 -7.46 2.65
CA LEU A 83 -10.20 -8.73 3.15
C LEU A 83 -10.78 -9.60 2.04
N SER A 84 -11.51 -9.03 1.07
CA SER A 84 -12.07 -9.83 -0.03
C SER A 84 -10.97 -10.36 -0.97
N LEU A 85 -9.92 -9.58 -1.22
CA LEU A 85 -8.75 -10.02 -1.98
C LEU A 85 -7.97 -11.11 -1.24
N ALA A 86 -7.80 -10.95 0.07
CA ALA A 86 -7.16 -11.94 0.93
C ALA A 86 -7.95 -13.25 0.96
N ALA A 87 -9.27 -13.17 1.13
CA ALA A 87 -10.17 -14.32 1.08
C ALA A 87 -10.11 -15.02 -0.29
N GLN A 88 -10.16 -14.26 -1.39
CA GLN A 88 -10.08 -14.82 -2.75
C GLN A 88 -8.77 -15.57 -2.99
N MET A 89 -7.64 -15.02 -2.54
CA MET A 89 -6.34 -15.68 -2.61
C MET A 89 -6.30 -16.95 -1.77
N ALA A 90 -6.82 -16.90 -0.56
CA ALA A 90 -6.88 -18.05 0.35
C ALA A 90 -7.71 -19.21 -0.22
N ASN A 91 -8.60 -18.94 -1.19
CA ASN A 91 -9.55 -19.90 -1.74
C ASN A 91 -9.08 -20.61 -3.02
N VAL A 92 -7.92 -20.29 -3.58
CA VAL A 92 -7.50 -20.71 -4.95
C VAL A 92 -7.51 -22.24 -5.18
N SER A 93 -7.48 -23.06 -4.13
CA SER A 93 -7.55 -24.53 -4.23
C SER A 93 -8.68 -25.19 -3.43
N PHE A 94 -9.64 -24.42 -2.89
CA PHE A 94 -10.66 -24.94 -1.98
C PHE A 94 -12.08 -24.82 -2.54
N ARG A 95 -12.86 -25.92 -2.45
CA ARG A 95 -14.26 -25.95 -2.89
C ARG A 95 -15.18 -25.11 -2.00
N ASN A 96 -14.87 -25.03 -0.70
CA ASN A 96 -15.55 -24.16 0.26
C ASN A 96 -14.61 -23.01 0.59
N GLY A 97 -14.94 -21.81 0.11
CA GLY A 97 -14.11 -20.63 0.33
C GLY A 97 -14.36 -19.99 1.68
N ILE A 98 -13.33 -19.39 2.28
CA ILE A 98 -13.49 -18.42 3.37
C ILE A 98 -14.02 -17.11 2.77
N SER A 99 -15.02 -16.50 3.41
CA SER A 99 -15.51 -15.15 3.08
C SER A 99 -14.66 -14.07 3.73
N ALA A 100 -14.81 -12.81 3.30
CA ALA A 100 -14.13 -11.68 3.91
C ALA A 100 -14.53 -11.50 5.39
N GLU A 101 -15.80 -11.72 5.69
CA GLU A 101 -16.38 -11.61 7.03
C GLU A 101 -15.86 -12.73 7.95
N GLN A 102 -15.77 -13.97 7.43
CA GLN A 102 -15.18 -15.07 8.18
C GLN A 102 -13.68 -14.87 8.42
N LEU A 103 -12.95 -14.35 7.43
CA LEU A 103 -11.53 -14.05 7.60
C LEU A 103 -11.31 -12.93 8.63
N GLN A 104 -12.14 -11.89 8.61
CA GLN A 104 -12.16 -10.86 9.64
C GLN A 104 -12.41 -11.45 11.02
N ASP A 105 -13.45 -12.27 11.17
CA ASP A 105 -13.83 -12.87 12.44
C ASP A 105 -12.69 -13.72 13.03
N VAL A 106 -12.06 -14.54 12.20
CA VAL A 106 -10.90 -15.36 12.57
C VAL A 106 -9.73 -14.49 13.05
N ILE A 107 -9.41 -13.40 12.33
CA ILE A 107 -8.31 -12.50 12.70
C ILE A 107 -8.63 -11.73 13.98
N CYS A 108 -9.85 -11.26 14.16
CA CYS A 108 -10.26 -10.49 15.33
C CYS A 108 -10.31 -11.34 16.61
N HIS A 109 -10.78 -12.58 16.52
CA HIS A 109 -11.01 -13.44 17.68
C HIS A 109 -9.92 -14.50 17.90
N THR A 110 -8.93 -14.61 17.00
CA THR A 110 -7.83 -15.61 17.09
C THR A 110 -8.34 -17.06 17.15
N SER A 111 -9.56 -17.31 16.66
CA SER A 111 -10.20 -18.62 16.68
C SER A 111 -10.46 -19.09 15.26
N VAL A 112 -9.91 -20.25 14.91
CA VAL A 112 -10.03 -20.83 13.57
C VAL A 112 -10.92 -22.06 13.62
N PRO A 113 -12.12 -22.04 13.00
CA PRO A 113 -12.90 -23.25 12.79
C PRO A 113 -12.11 -24.29 11.99
N MET A 114 -12.17 -25.57 12.36
CA MET A 114 -11.35 -26.62 11.72
C MET A 114 -11.48 -26.67 10.19
N HIS A 115 -12.68 -26.37 9.67
CA HIS A 115 -12.95 -26.36 8.24
C HIS A 115 -12.37 -25.17 7.46
N LEU A 116 -11.90 -24.13 8.17
CA LEU A 116 -11.25 -22.94 7.62
C LEU A 116 -9.73 -22.92 7.82
N MET A 117 -9.17 -23.88 8.59
CA MET A 117 -7.72 -23.92 8.88
C MET A 117 -6.85 -23.91 7.61
N PRO A 118 -7.15 -24.67 6.55
CA PRO A 118 -6.33 -24.67 5.34
C PRO A 118 -6.27 -23.29 4.65
N GLN A 119 -7.40 -22.60 4.55
CA GLN A 119 -7.51 -21.28 3.91
C GLN A 119 -6.80 -20.22 4.75
N VAL A 120 -6.98 -20.24 6.07
CA VAL A 120 -6.29 -19.31 6.98
C VAL A 120 -4.79 -19.55 6.97
N TYR A 121 -4.34 -20.82 6.90
CA TYR A 121 -2.94 -21.15 6.70
C TYR A 121 -2.40 -20.60 5.38
N THR A 122 -3.08 -20.85 4.25
CA THR A 122 -2.69 -20.32 2.94
C THR A 122 -2.60 -18.80 2.95
N PHE A 123 -3.56 -18.11 3.56
CA PHE A 123 -3.51 -16.65 3.73
C PHE A 123 -2.24 -16.21 4.47
N LEU A 124 -1.93 -16.81 5.62
CA LEU A 124 -0.78 -16.40 6.44
C LEU A 124 0.57 -16.76 5.78
N GLU A 125 0.63 -17.88 5.05
CA GLU A 125 1.85 -18.36 4.42
C GLU A 125 2.13 -17.63 3.10
N GLU A 126 1.11 -17.42 2.26
CA GLU A 126 1.29 -17.00 0.86
C GLU A 126 0.94 -15.54 0.60
N ALA A 127 0.15 -14.88 1.46
CA ALA A 127 -0.26 -13.50 1.18
C ALA A 127 0.94 -12.54 1.16
N PRO A 128 1.08 -11.68 0.12
CA PRO A 128 2.09 -10.63 0.10
C PRO A 128 1.98 -9.75 1.34
N VAL A 129 3.12 -9.33 1.90
CA VAL A 129 3.17 -8.49 3.11
C VAL A 129 2.39 -7.18 2.92
N SER A 130 2.39 -6.63 1.72
CA SER A 130 1.59 -5.46 1.36
C SER A 130 0.08 -5.71 1.45
N LEU A 131 -0.40 -6.91 1.13
CA LEU A 131 -1.81 -7.27 1.31
C LEU A 131 -2.14 -7.45 2.79
N LEU A 132 -1.26 -8.08 3.57
CA LEU A 132 -1.41 -8.19 5.03
C LEU A 132 -1.52 -6.82 5.69
N ALA A 133 -0.62 -5.88 5.34
CA ALA A 133 -0.68 -4.51 5.83
C ALA A 133 -2.00 -3.81 5.46
N ARG A 134 -2.51 -4.03 4.24
CA ARG A 134 -3.83 -3.50 3.82
C ARG A 134 -5.00 -4.09 4.62
N VAL A 135 -4.95 -5.39 4.93
CA VAL A 135 -5.94 -6.04 5.81
C VAL A 135 -5.90 -5.43 7.20
N VAL A 136 -4.71 -5.14 7.75
CA VAL A 136 -4.56 -4.45 9.04
C VAL A 136 -5.20 -3.06 9.01
N GLU A 137 -4.97 -2.27 7.97
CA GLU A 137 -5.59 -0.95 7.84
C GLU A 137 -7.12 -1.01 7.73
N GLU A 138 -7.66 -2.00 7.01
CA GLU A 138 -9.10 -2.24 6.89
C GLU A 138 -9.71 -2.65 8.23
N LEU A 139 -9.12 -3.63 8.91
CA LEU A 139 -9.59 -4.10 10.22
C LEU A 139 -9.48 -3.04 11.32
N HIS A 140 -8.42 -2.23 11.32
CA HIS A 140 -8.31 -1.09 12.24
C HIS A 140 -9.44 -0.08 12.02
N SER A 141 -9.75 0.20 10.75
CA SER A 141 -10.80 1.15 10.36
C SER A 141 -12.22 0.65 10.65
N ASP A 142 -12.44 -0.66 10.65
CA ASP A 142 -13.78 -1.26 10.72
C ASP A 142 -14.10 -1.87 12.10
N CYS A 143 -13.09 -2.39 12.81
CA CYS A 143 -13.26 -3.02 14.13
C CYS A 143 -12.76 -2.16 15.30
N ALA A 144 -12.15 -1.00 15.03
CA ALA A 144 -11.51 -0.14 16.04
C ALA A 144 -10.43 -0.86 16.90
N ILE A 145 -9.81 -1.91 16.34
CA ILE A 145 -8.71 -2.64 16.97
C ILE A 145 -7.40 -1.96 16.58
N GLU A 146 -6.48 -1.83 17.54
CA GLU A 146 -5.16 -1.28 17.25
C GLU A 146 -4.36 -2.12 16.25
N ARG A 147 -3.62 -1.47 15.34
CA ARG A 147 -2.87 -2.15 14.26
C ARG A 147 -1.90 -3.20 14.79
N TRP A 148 -1.20 -2.86 15.87
CA TRP A 148 -0.23 -3.77 16.50
C TRP A 148 -0.92 -5.03 17.04
N GLN A 149 -2.15 -4.90 17.55
CA GLN A 149 -2.94 -6.01 18.07
C GLN A 149 -3.41 -6.90 16.93
N ILE A 150 -3.80 -6.35 15.77
CA ILE A 150 -4.15 -7.16 14.59
C ILE A 150 -2.92 -7.95 14.09
N TRP A 151 -1.74 -7.33 14.07
CA TRP A 151 -0.48 -8.03 13.78
C TRP A 151 -0.14 -9.09 14.82
N GLN A 152 -0.47 -8.87 16.09
CA GLN A 152 -0.30 -9.87 17.15
C GLN A 152 -1.24 -11.06 16.93
N ASN A 153 -2.51 -10.81 16.66
CA ASN A 153 -3.49 -11.85 16.37
C ASN A 153 -3.06 -12.73 15.18
N MET A 154 -2.60 -12.12 14.08
CA MET A 154 -2.10 -12.89 12.93
C MET A 154 -0.86 -13.72 13.27
N ARG A 155 0.04 -13.22 14.13
CA ARG A 155 1.19 -14.00 14.65
C ARG A 155 0.74 -15.17 15.50
N ASP A 156 -0.24 -14.97 16.38
CA ASP A 156 -0.75 -16.03 17.25
C ASP A 156 -1.48 -17.12 16.44
N LEU A 157 -2.26 -16.72 15.43
CA LEU A 157 -2.84 -17.62 14.44
C LEU A 157 -1.75 -18.39 13.69
N ALA A 158 -0.74 -17.71 13.15
CA ALA A 158 0.34 -18.34 12.40
C ALA A 158 1.11 -19.37 13.25
N ARG A 159 1.39 -19.05 14.52
CA ARG A 159 2.02 -19.97 15.47
C ARG A 159 1.15 -21.18 15.77
N SER A 160 -0.15 -20.96 16.02
CA SER A 160 -1.10 -22.05 16.27
C SER A 160 -1.23 -23.01 15.08
N LEU A 161 -1.16 -22.48 13.86
CA LEU A 161 -1.20 -23.21 12.61
C LEU A 161 0.18 -23.73 12.15
N LYS A 162 1.23 -23.50 12.94
CA LYS A 162 2.62 -23.93 12.66
C LYS A 162 3.15 -23.42 11.31
N SER A 163 2.81 -22.19 10.95
CA SER A 163 3.36 -21.53 9.76
C SER A 163 4.88 -21.45 9.83
N SER A 164 5.54 -21.68 8.69
CA SER A 164 7.00 -21.65 8.53
C SER A 164 7.54 -20.29 8.12
N ARG A 165 6.67 -19.33 7.79
CA ARG A 165 7.06 -18.04 7.26
C ARG A 165 7.77 -17.19 8.31
N ALA A 166 8.99 -16.73 7.97
CA ALA A 166 9.84 -15.92 8.85
C ALA A 166 9.21 -14.60 9.34
N LEU A 167 8.16 -14.12 8.67
CA LEU A 167 7.38 -12.94 9.08
C LEU A 167 6.74 -13.10 10.48
N TRP A 168 6.47 -14.33 10.90
CA TRP A 168 5.68 -14.62 12.09
C TRP A 168 6.50 -15.04 13.32
N VAL A 169 7.83 -15.12 13.17
CA VAL A 169 8.78 -15.50 14.23
C VAL A 169 8.84 -14.38 15.28
#